data_AF-A0ABD5UZX6-F1
#
_entry.id   AF-A0ABD5UZX6-F1
#
_cell.length_a   1.000
_cell.length_b   1.000
_cell.length_c   1.000
_cell.angle_alpha   90.00
_cell.angle_beta   90.00
_cell.angle_gamma   90.00
#
_symmetry.space_group_name_H-M   'P 1'
#
loop_
_entity.id
_entity.type
_entity.pdbx_description
1 polymer ?
#
loop_
_entity_poly.entity_id
_entity_poly.type
_entity_poly.pdbx_seq_one_letter_code
_entity_poly.pdbx_strand_id
1 'polypeptide(L)'
;MTDTSEQVLEEARQHGETLTVRELVRMIERFHRPEGPGITHETVEAYDEAVAADAALPFAEGQIVASIEENLSDGERWHDTDAYYALGDDRVSIFPKVWHERLADTDDVREYVAVIEDDTSSETTESNAPRGGMGTGVPEQLLLDAIIVIDGVERETAKTRLENDRRDGGLVQDADQHPAARVYLPEETEDMRDDWLDY
;
A
#
# COMPACT_ATOMS: atom_id res chain seq x y z
N MET A 1 27.15 -0.56 3.70
CA MET A 1 26.37 -1.24 4.75
C MET A 1 25.45 -0.20 5.33
N THR A 2 24.18 -0.31 4.96
CA THR A 2 23.08 0.51 5.48
C THR A 2 22.69 0.01 6.86
N ASP A 3 22.55 0.92 7.83
CA ASP A 3 22.08 0.58 9.18
C ASP A 3 20.59 0.25 9.17
N THR A 4 20.18 -0.90 9.71
CA THR A 4 18.77 -1.26 9.83
C THR A 4 18.07 -0.47 10.94
N SER A 5 16.79 -0.17 10.76
CA SER A 5 15.97 0.48 11.79
C SER A 5 15.53 -0.54 12.84
N GLU A 6 15.94 -0.30 14.10
CA GLU A 6 15.54 -1.12 15.25
C GLU A 6 14.01 -1.14 15.45
N GLN A 7 13.33 -0.05 15.09
CA GLN A 7 11.87 0.02 15.13
C GLN A 7 11.22 -1.00 14.21
N VAL A 8 11.75 -1.19 12.99
CA VAL A 8 11.24 -2.20 12.05
C VAL A 8 11.44 -3.60 12.61
N LEU A 9 12.61 -3.88 13.16
CA LEU A 9 12.92 -5.21 13.70
C LEU A 9 12.07 -5.53 14.94
N GLU A 10 11.80 -4.54 15.79
CA GLU A 10 10.94 -4.75 16.96
C GLU A 10 9.47 -4.96 16.57
N GLU A 11 8.95 -4.19 15.62
CA GLU A 11 7.61 -4.43 15.04
C GLU A 11 7.54 -5.81 14.39
N ALA A 12 8.57 -6.22 13.64
CA ALA A 12 8.63 -7.53 13.03
C ALA A 12 8.54 -8.66 14.08
N ARG A 13 9.23 -8.52 15.22
CA ARG A 13 9.17 -9.48 16.33
C ARG A 13 7.79 -9.56 16.98
N GLN A 14 7.06 -8.44 17.05
CA GLN A 14 5.69 -8.43 17.59
C GLN A 14 4.74 -9.27 16.71
N HIS A 15 4.97 -9.30 15.40
CA HIS A 15 4.23 -10.14 14.47
C HIS A 15 4.69 -11.61 14.49
N GLY A 16 5.97 -11.87 14.77
CA GLY A 16 6.53 -13.22 14.98
C GLY A 16 6.34 -14.15 13.78
N GLU A 17 5.94 -15.40 14.04
CA GLU A 17 5.83 -16.47 13.02
C GLU A 17 4.78 -16.22 11.93
N THR A 18 3.84 -15.29 12.14
CA THR A 18 2.82 -14.96 11.14
C THR A 18 3.26 -13.89 10.15
N LEU A 19 4.42 -13.27 10.37
CA LEU A 19 4.91 -12.18 9.55
C LEU A 19 5.30 -12.68 8.15
N THR A 20 4.71 -12.06 7.13
CA THR A 20 5.05 -12.33 5.72
C THR A 20 6.17 -11.41 5.23
N VAL A 21 6.86 -11.81 4.15
CA VAL A 21 7.88 -10.97 3.51
C VAL A 21 7.28 -9.63 3.07
N ARG A 22 6.07 -9.66 2.49
CA ARG A 22 5.39 -8.46 2.01
C ARG A 22 5.05 -7.48 3.13
N GLU A 23 4.58 -7.99 4.27
CA GLU A 23 4.35 -7.16 5.46
C GLU A 23 5.65 -6.57 5.99
N LEU A 24 6.74 -7.33 6.01
CA LEU A 24 8.05 -6.83 6.41
C LEU A 24 8.54 -5.72 5.46
N VAL A 25 8.45 -5.91 4.15
CA VAL A 25 8.82 -4.89 3.14
C VAL A 25 7.99 -3.61 3.33
N ARG A 26 6.68 -3.74 3.59
CA ARG A 26 5.82 -2.60 3.93
C ARG A 26 6.29 -1.88 5.20
N MET A 27 6.69 -2.61 6.24
CA MET A 27 7.22 -2.01 7.47
C MET A 27 8.54 -1.28 7.20
N ILE A 28 9.44 -1.87 6.40
CA ILE A 28 10.70 -1.23 5.99
C ILE A 28 10.41 0.06 5.24
N GLU A 29 9.59 0.03 4.21
CA GLU A 29 9.27 1.21 3.39
C GLU A 29 8.60 2.33 4.21
N ARG A 30 7.79 1.95 5.21
CA ARG A 30 7.18 2.90 6.14
C ARG A 30 8.20 3.55 7.08
N PHE A 31 8.98 2.76 7.81
CA PHE A 31 9.77 3.24 8.96
C PHE A 31 11.23 3.52 8.60
N HIS A 32 11.68 3.08 7.44
CA HIS A 32 13.04 3.27 6.96
C HIS A 32 12.98 3.91 5.57
N ARG A 33 12.79 5.23 5.54
CA ARG A 33 12.76 6.04 4.33
C ARG A 33 14.13 6.70 4.05
N PRO A 34 15.03 6.07 3.28
CA PRO A 34 16.18 6.78 2.75
C PRO A 34 15.69 7.76 1.66
N GLU A 35 16.11 9.03 1.75
CA GLU A 35 15.81 10.14 0.82
C GLU A 35 15.12 9.72 -0.50
N GLY A 36 13.78 9.80 -0.55
CA GLY A 36 12.97 9.43 -1.72
C GLY A 36 12.02 8.23 -1.52
N PRO A 37 11.17 7.91 -2.52
CA PRO A 37 10.21 6.82 -2.46
C PRO A 37 10.88 5.43 -2.58
N GLY A 38 10.21 4.41 -2.05
CA GLY A 38 10.69 3.02 -2.08
C GLY A 38 11.93 2.75 -1.25
N ILE A 39 12.40 1.51 -1.32
CA ILE A 39 13.57 1.00 -0.61
C ILE A 39 14.66 0.61 -1.60
N THR A 40 15.92 0.87 -1.24
CA THR A 40 17.06 0.51 -2.09
C THR A 40 17.39 -0.98 -1.95
N HIS A 41 18.02 -1.56 -2.98
CA HIS A 41 18.53 -2.93 -2.89
C HIS A 41 19.47 -3.14 -1.69
N GLU A 42 20.37 -2.20 -1.41
CA GLU A 42 21.26 -2.26 -0.24
C GLU A 42 20.47 -2.29 1.08
N THR A 43 19.35 -1.56 1.17
CA THR A 43 18.45 -1.63 2.33
C THR A 43 17.81 -3.00 2.45
N VAL A 44 17.34 -3.59 1.35
CA VAL A 44 16.74 -4.93 1.33
C VAL A 44 17.74 -5.98 1.81
N GLU A 45 18.96 -5.99 1.26
CA GLU A 45 20.03 -6.92 1.65
C GLU A 45 20.36 -6.80 3.14
N ALA A 46 20.45 -5.57 3.67
CA ALA A 46 20.73 -5.34 5.08
C ALA A 46 19.62 -5.90 5.99
N TYR A 47 18.35 -5.77 5.59
CA TYR A 47 17.24 -6.38 6.34
C TYR A 47 17.20 -7.89 6.21
N ASP A 48 17.50 -8.43 5.04
CA ASP A 48 17.54 -9.86 4.79
C ASP A 48 18.55 -10.57 5.71
N GLU A 49 19.78 -10.02 5.80
CA GLU A 49 20.80 -10.50 6.75
C GLU A 49 20.32 -10.36 8.21
N ALA A 50 19.77 -9.19 8.57
CA ALA A 50 19.37 -8.90 9.94
C ALA A 50 18.23 -9.81 10.44
N VAL A 51 17.22 -10.08 9.61
CA VAL A 51 16.10 -10.95 10.02
C VAL A 51 16.48 -12.42 10.01
N ALA A 52 17.37 -12.84 9.11
CA ALA A 52 17.87 -14.22 9.09
C ALA A 52 18.74 -14.55 10.32
N ALA A 53 19.42 -13.55 10.88
CA ALA A 53 20.18 -13.67 12.12
C ALA A 53 19.29 -13.70 13.38
N ASP A 54 18.02 -13.30 13.29
CA ASP A 54 17.10 -13.23 14.41
C ASP A 54 16.21 -14.49 14.48
N ALA A 55 16.49 -15.37 15.45
CA ALA A 55 15.76 -16.62 15.63
C ALA A 55 14.28 -16.45 16.02
N ALA A 56 13.82 -15.24 16.35
CA ALA A 56 12.41 -14.96 16.60
C ALA A 56 11.61 -14.70 15.32
N LEU A 57 12.29 -14.52 14.17
CA LEU A 57 11.67 -14.21 12.90
C LEU A 57 11.67 -15.43 11.95
N PRO A 58 10.63 -15.60 11.12
CA PRO A 58 10.45 -16.81 10.30
C PRO A 58 11.18 -16.73 8.94
N PHE A 59 12.30 -16.01 8.84
CA PHE A 59 12.97 -15.74 7.57
C PHE A 59 14.32 -16.43 7.48
N ALA A 60 14.58 -17.07 6.34
CA ALA A 60 15.91 -17.56 5.97
C ALA A 60 16.72 -16.48 5.25
N GLU A 61 18.05 -16.61 5.29
CA GLU A 61 18.95 -15.78 4.50
C GLU A 61 18.62 -15.90 3.00
N GLY A 62 18.54 -14.76 2.32
CA GLY A 62 18.17 -14.58 0.91
C GLY A 62 16.66 -14.59 0.64
N GLN A 63 15.81 -14.84 1.64
CA GLN A 63 14.37 -15.03 1.41
C GLN A 63 13.66 -13.73 1.00
N ILE A 64 14.05 -12.59 1.56
CA ILE A 64 13.42 -11.30 1.22
C ILE A 64 13.81 -10.92 -0.21
N VAL A 65 15.11 -10.99 -0.51
CA VAL A 65 15.66 -10.66 -1.84
C VAL A 65 14.98 -11.53 -2.90
N ALA A 66 14.96 -12.85 -2.71
CA ALA A 66 14.33 -13.77 -3.66
C ALA A 66 12.84 -13.49 -3.86
N SER A 67 12.10 -13.20 -2.79
CA SER A 67 10.67 -12.88 -2.89
C SER A 67 10.42 -11.61 -3.68
N ILE A 68 11.27 -10.59 -3.52
CA ILE A 68 11.18 -9.35 -4.29
C ILE A 68 11.49 -9.63 -5.76
N GLU A 69 12.60 -10.30 -6.07
CA GLU A 69 13.01 -10.62 -7.43
C GLU A 69 11.95 -11.44 -8.19
N GLU A 70 11.34 -12.42 -7.53
CA GLU A 70 10.31 -13.29 -8.12
C GLU A 70 9.02 -12.54 -8.48
N ASN A 71 8.69 -11.48 -7.73
CA ASN A 71 7.44 -10.71 -7.88
C ASN A 71 7.69 -9.27 -8.34
N LEU A 72 8.90 -8.97 -8.83
CA LEU A 72 9.26 -7.65 -9.31
C LEU A 72 8.59 -7.38 -10.67
N SER A 73 7.96 -6.22 -10.78
CA SER A 73 7.33 -5.73 -11.98
C SER A 73 7.97 -4.41 -12.41
N ASP A 74 8.31 -4.36 -13.70
CA ASP A 74 8.69 -3.14 -14.40
C ASP A 74 7.46 -2.31 -14.83
N GLY A 75 6.25 -2.79 -14.54
CA GLY A 75 5.02 -2.06 -14.82
C GLY A 75 4.90 -0.82 -13.95
N GLU A 76 4.44 0.30 -14.51
CA GLU A 76 4.28 1.54 -13.75
C GLU A 76 2.95 1.65 -13.00
N ARG A 77 2.06 0.66 -13.21
CA ARG A 77 0.66 0.63 -12.76
C ARG A 77 0.32 -0.65 -12.01
N TRP A 78 -0.74 -0.58 -11.20
CA TRP A 78 -1.25 -1.70 -10.44
C TRP A 78 -1.66 -2.86 -11.36
N HIS A 79 -1.11 -4.04 -11.11
CA HIS A 79 -1.50 -5.26 -11.83
C HIS A 79 -1.80 -6.41 -10.86
N ASP A 80 -1.03 -6.53 -9.78
CA ASP A 80 -1.19 -7.63 -8.82
C ASP A 80 -0.94 -7.17 -7.37
N THR A 81 -1.57 -7.87 -6.43
CA THR A 81 -1.51 -7.55 -5.00
C THR A 81 -0.22 -8.02 -4.34
N ASP A 82 0.47 -9.01 -4.88
CA ASP A 82 1.73 -9.55 -4.38
C ASP A 82 2.95 -8.93 -5.08
N ALA A 83 2.73 -8.18 -6.16
CA ALA A 83 3.81 -7.54 -6.91
C ALA A 83 4.56 -6.46 -6.14
N TYR A 84 5.84 -6.33 -6.49
CA TYR A 84 6.69 -5.21 -6.16
C TYR A 84 6.99 -4.40 -7.41
N TYR A 85 7.20 -3.10 -7.28
CA TYR A 85 7.30 -2.17 -8.40
C TYR A 85 8.67 -1.51 -8.42
N ALA A 86 9.35 -1.61 -9.55
CA ALA A 86 10.59 -0.88 -9.79
C ALA A 86 10.28 0.62 -9.95
N LEU A 87 10.89 1.46 -9.12
CA LEU A 87 10.73 2.92 -9.20
C LEU A 87 11.82 3.59 -10.06
N GLY A 88 12.84 2.83 -10.46
CA GLY A 88 14.09 3.36 -11.00
C GLY A 88 15.15 3.52 -9.89
N ASP A 89 16.38 3.84 -10.29
CA ASP A 89 17.51 4.06 -9.37
C ASP A 89 17.73 2.93 -8.33
N ASP A 90 17.48 1.68 -8.76
CA ASP A 90 17.64 0.48 -7.92
C ASP A 90 16.74 0.49 -6.66
N ARG A 91 15.56 1.12 -6.80
CA ARG A 91 14.54 1.19 -5.76
C ARG A 91 13.30 0.40 -6.12
N VAL A 92 12.73 -0.21 -5.09
CA VAL A 92 11.53 -1.02 -5.16
C VAL A 92 10.49 -0.53 -4.16
N SER A 93 9.21 -0.63 -4.50
CA SER A 93 8.09 -0.30 -3.63
C SER A 93 7.00 -1.35 -3.71
N ILE A 94 6.19 -1.46 -2.65
CA ILE A 94 4.94 -2.24 -2.72
C ILE A 94 3.84 -1.55 -3.53
N PHE A 95 4.03 -0.27 -3.89
CA PHE A 95 3.08 0.55 -4.66
C PHE A 95 3.65 0.96 -6.02
N PRO A 96 2.78 1.08 -7.06
CA PRO A 96 3.21 1.45 -8.40
C PRO A 96 3.87 2.83 -8.47
N LYS A 97 4.79 2.98 -9.43
CA LYS A 97 5.50 4.25 -9.68
C LYS A 97 4.57 5.43 -9.93
N VAL A 98 3.48 5.22 -10.69
CA VAL A 98 2.49 6.27 -10.96
C VAL A 98 1.85 6.81 -9.68
N TRP A 99 1.71 5.99 -8.64
CA TRP A 99 1.14 6.44 -7.38
C TRP A 99 2.11 7.37 -6.66
N HIS A 100 3.39 7.00 -6.58
CA HIS A 100 4.43 7.88 -6.04
C HIS A 100 4.53 9.20 -6.80
N GLU A 101 4.49 9.17 -8.13
CA GLU A 101 4.59 10.40 -8.95
C GLU A 101 3.38 11.33 -8.81
N ARG A 102 2.16 10.78 -8.67
CA ARG A 102 0.93 11.58 -8.59
C ARG A 102 0.64 12.03 -7.15
N LEU A 103 1.04 11.26 -6.15
CA LEU A 103 0.61 11.45 -4.76
C LEU A 103 1.72 11.98 -3.84
N ALA A 104 2.98 12.07 -4.28
CA ALA A 104 4.08 12.54 -3.44
C ALA A 104 3.93 13.98 -2.92
N ASP A 105 3.21 14.83 -3.66
CA ASP A 105 3.05 16.27 -3.34
C ASP A 105 1.63 16.61 -2.84
N THR A 106 0.82 15.60 -2.48
CA THR A 106 -0.58 15.80 -2.04
C THR A 106 -0.86 15.10 -0.71
N ASP A 107 -1.62 15.77 0.15
CA ASP A 107 -2.18 15.22 1.38
C ASP A 107 -3.71 15.02 1.32
N ASP A 108 -4.31 15.29 0.15
CA ASP A 108 -5.76 15.15 -0.10
C ASP A 108 -6.14 13.68 -0.30
N VAL A 109 -6.91 13.13 0.65
CA VAL A 109 -7.31 11.71 0.63
C VAL A 109 -8.22 11.41 -0.57
N ARG A 110 -8.93 12.40 -1.11
CA ARG A 110 -9.75 12.23 -2.32
C ARG A 110 -8.89 11.97 -3.54
N GLU A 111 -7.72 12.61 -3.63
CA GLU A 111 -6.78 12.37 -4.71
C GLU A 111 -6.19 10.96 -4.62
N TYR A 112 -5.88 10.47 -3.41
CA TYR A 112 -5.48 9.07 -3.21
C TYR A 112 -6.57 8.10 -3.70
N VAL A 113 -7.83 8.33 -3.34
CA VAL A 113 -8.96 7.48 -3.79
C VAL A 113 -9.05 7.50 -5.32
N ALA A 114 -9.07 8.68 -5.94
CA ALA A 114 -9.18 8.82 -7.38
C ALA A 114 -8.04 8.12 -8.15
N VAL A 115 -6.79 8.25 -7.67
CA VAL A 115 -5.62 7.59 -8.29
C VAL A 115 -5.71 6.07 -8.17
N ILE A 116 -6.08 5.57 -7.00
CA ILE A 116 -6.16 4.13 -6.77
C ILE A 116 -7.32 3.52 -7.58
N GLU A 117 -8.49 4.17 -7.64
CA GLU A 117 -9.62 3.70 -8.44
C GLU A 117 -9.34 3.70 -9.94
N ASP A 118 -8.77 4.79 -10.47
CA ASP A 118 -8.36 4.91 -11.87
C ASP A 118 -7.43 3.76 -12.28
N ASP A 119 -6.43 3.46 -11.44
CA ASP A 119 -5.41 2.47 -11.74
C ASP A 119 -5.89 1.02 -11.53
N THR A 120 -6.76 0.77 -10.55
CA THR A 120 -7.28 -0.58 -10.23
C THR A 120 -8.51 -0.98 -11.04
N SER A 121 -9.22 -0.03 -11.63
CA SER A 121 -10.41 -0.26 -12.45
C SER A 121 -10.09 -0.56 -13.92
N SER A 122 -8.83 -0.46 -14.33
CA SER A 122 -8.41 -0.73 -15.71
C SER A 122 -8.67 -2.19 -16.12
N GLU A 123 -9.15 -2.40 -17.35
CA GLU A 123 -9.40 -3.73 -17.94
C GLU A 123 -8.13 -4.58 -18.07
N THR A 124 -6.94 -3.96 -17.97
CA THR A 124 -5.63 -4.63 -18.01
C THR A 124 -5.21 -5.21 -16.67
N THR A 125 -5.92 -4.90 -15.59
CA THR A 125 -5.60 -5.34 -14.23
C THR A 125 -6.20 -6.72 -14.00
N GLU A 126 -5.39 -7.68 -13.52
CA GLU A 126 -5.86 -9.05 -13.29
C GLU A 126 -7.10 -9.07 -12.38
N SER A 127 -7.97 -10.06 -12.58
CA SER A 127 -9.24 -10.21 -11.83
C SER A 127 -9.08 -10.31 -10.31
N ASN A 128 -7.84 -10.47 -9.82
CA ASN A 128 -7.43 -10.51 -8.41
C ASN A 128 -6.87 -9.18 -7.88
N ALA A 129 -7.01 -8.07 -8.62
CA ALA A 129 -6.89 -6.76 -8.00
C ALA A 129 -7.70 -6.75 -6.69
N PRO A 130 -7.33 -5.92 -5.69
CA PRO A 130 -8.05 -5.77 -4.44
C PRO A 130 -9.40 -5.06 -4.66
N ARG A 131 -10.20 -5.57 -5.60
CA ARG A 131 -11.63 -5.41 -5.75
C ARG A 131 -12.23 -6.19 -4.59
N GLY A 132 -12.35 -5.55 -3.43
CA GLY A 132 -12.92 -6.16 -2.23
C GLY A 132 -14.41 -6.50 -2.40
N GLY A 133 -14.78 -7.48 -3.23
CA GLY A 133 -16.17 -7.85 -3.57
C GLY A 133 -16.71 -7.26 -4.89
N MET A 134 -18.01 -7.44 -5.16
CA MET A 134 -18.73 -6.73 -6.22
C MET A 134 -19.12 -5.32 -5.72
N GLY A 135 -18.60 -4.25 -6.31
CA GLY A 135 -18.95 -2.86 -5.96
C GLY A 135 -17.93 -1.82 -6.47
N THR A 136 -18.21 -0.53 -6.24
CA THR A 136 -17.31 0.64 -6.44
C THR A 136 -16.48 0.91 -5.17
N GLY A 137 -15.36 1.63 -5.22
CA GLY A 137 -14.59 2.00 -4.02
C GLY A 137 -13.27 1.27 -3.78
N VAL A 138 -12.31 1.99 -3.19
CA VAL A 138 -11.01 1.50 -2.71
C VAL A 138 -11.15 0.83 -1.34
N PRO A 139 -10.50 -0.33 -1.09
CA PRO A 139 -10.42 -0.90 0.25
C PRO A 139 -9.75 0.06 1.24
N GLU A 140 -10.37 0.30 2.40
CA GLU A 140 -9.83 1.24 3.41
C GLU A 140 -8.39 0.90 3.83
N GLN A 141 -8.06 -0.38 4.00
CA GLN A 141 -6.68 -0.77 4.37
C GLN A 141 -5.67 -0.38 3.29
N LEU A 142 -6.00 -0.61 2.01
CA LEU A 142 -5.13 -0.25 0.89
C LEU A 142 -4.89 1.26 0.84
N LEU A 143 -5.95 2.05 1.03
CA LEU A 143 -5.88 3.51 1.07
C LEU A 143 -5.00 3.99 2.22
N LEU A 144 -5.18 3.44 3.43
CA LEU A 144 -4.36 3.80 4.58
C LEU A 144 -2.89 3.41 4.37
N ASP A 145 -2.63 2.22 3.84
CA ASP A 145 -1.26 1.77 3.54
C ASP A 145 -0.59 2.70 2.51
N ALA A 146 -1.30 3.09 1.45
CA ALA A 146 -0.80 4.02 0.44
C ALA A 146 -0.45 5.39 1.05
N ILE A 147 -1.31 5.96 1.88
CA ILE A 147 -1.04 7.25 2.56
C ILE A 147 0.18 7.13 3.48
N ILE A 148 0.27 6.05 4.26
CA ILE A 148 1.38 5.83 5.21
C ILE A 148 2.71 5.64 4.47
N VAL A 149 2.71 4.95 3.32
CA VAL A 149 3.92 4.61 2.55
C VAL A 149 4.31 5.66 1.52
N ILE A 150 3.38 6.47 1.02
CA ILE A 150 3.70 7.56 0.10
C ILE A 150 3.98 8.85 0.90
N ASP A 151 3.02 9.33 1.70
CA ASP A 151 3.15 10.60 2.43
C ASP A 151 4.03 10.53 3.69
N GLY A 152 4.22 9.35 4.28
CA GLY A 152 5.15 9.18 5.42
C GLY A 152 4.61 9.63 6.75
N VAL A 153 3.30 9.60 6.85
CA VAL A 153 2.60 9.89 8.08
C VAL A 153 2.33 8.62 8.88
N GLU A 154 2.20 8.80 10.19
CA GLU A 154 1.80 7.73 11.08
C GLU A 154 0.36 7.29 10.82
N ARG A 155 0.06 6.02 11.14
CA ARG A 155 -1.27 5.42 10.94
C ARG A 155 -2.41 6.23 11.56
N GLU A 156 -2.20 6.80 12.74
CA GLU A 156 -3.20 7.63 13.42
C GLU A 156 -3.48 8.93 12.64
N THR A 157 -2.46 9.52 12.02
CA THR A 157 -2.60 10.71 11.17
C THR A 157 -3.34 10.37 9.88
N ALA A 158 -2.95 9.29 9.19
CA ALA A 158 -3.65 8.81 8.00
C ALA A 158 -5.14 8.53 8.28
N LYS A 159 -5.43 7.85 9.40
CA LYS A 159 -6.79 7.57 9.84
C LYS A 159 -7.58 8.84 10.16
N THR A 160 -6.96 9.80 10.84
CA THR A 160 -7.60 11.09 11.16
C THR A 160 -7.98 11.86 9.89
N ARG A 161 -7.11 11.88 8.87
CA ARG A 161 -7.41 12.52 7.59
C ARG A 161 -8.60 11.85 6.91
N LEU A 162 -8.59 10.53 6.80
CA LEU A 162 -9.70 9.75 6.24
C LEU A 162 -11.03 10.03 6.97
N GLU A 163 -11.02 10.05 8.30
CA GLU A 163 -12.21 10.34 9.11
C GLU A 163 -12.73 11.78 8.94
N ASN A 164 -11.83 12.74 8.76
CA ASN A 164 -12.21 14.14 8.52
C ASN A 164 -12.87 14.30 7.15
N ASP A 165 -12.28 13.75 6.09
CA ASP A 165 -12.86 13.84 4.74
C ASP A 165 -14.22 13.15 4.65
N ARG A 166 -14.41 12.04 5.38
CA ARG A 166 -15.72 11.41 5.53
C ARG A 166 -16.72 12.31 6.25
N ARG A 167 -16.32 12.95 7.35
CA ARG A 167 -17.19 13.85 8.12
C ARG A 167 -17.61 15.07 7.31
N ASP A 168 -16.70 15.60 6.52
CA ASP A 168 -16.91 16.80 5.70
C ASP A 168 -17.65 16.49 4.39
N GLY A 169 -17.98 15.21 4.16
CA GLY A 169 -18.75 14.74 3.00
C GLY A 169 -17.91 14.65 1.72
N GLY A 170 -16.58 14.71 1.83
CA GLY A 170 -15.64 14.54 0.72
C GLY A 170 -15.42 13.08 0.32
N LEU A 171 -15.80 12.13 1.17
CA LEU A 171 -15.74 10.68 0.93
C LEU A 171 -16.98 9.99 1.49
N VAL A 172 -17.40 8.91 0.84
CA VAL A 172 -18.50 8.05 1.30
C VAL A 172 -17.95 6.63 1.53
N GLN A 173 -18.48 5.97 2.55
CA GLN A 173 -18.16 4.57 2.88
C GLN A 173 -19.43 3.74 2.75
N ASP A 174 -19.33 2.55 2.14
CA ASP A 174 -20.46 1.64 2.09
C ASP A 174 -20.98 1.31 3.50
N ALA A 175 -22.29 1.08 3.61
CA ALA A 175 -22.99 0.89 4.88
C ALA A 175 -22.51 -0.34 5.69
N ASP A 176 -21.67 -1.20 5.12
CA ASP A 176 -21.02 -2.29 5.83
C ASP A 176 -19.89 -1.75 6.71
N GLN A 177 -20.14 -1.67 8.03
CA GLN A 177 -19.20 -1.31 9.09
C GLN A 177 -18.10 -2.40 9.32
N HIS A 178 -17.60 -3.02 8.26
CA HIS A 178 -16.59 -4.08 8.32
C HIS A 178 -15.16 -3.53 8.13
N PRO A 179 -14.12 -4.23 8.66
CA PRO A 179 -12.71 -3.83 8.48
C PRO A 179 -12.22 -3.77 7.02
N ALA A 180 -13.01 -4.32 6.10
CA ALA A 180 -12.79 -4.31 4.65
C ALA A 180 -13.73 -3.32 3.92
N ALA A 181 -14.29 -2.35 4.64
CA ALA A 181 -15.20 -1.36 4.08
C ALA A 181 -14.51 -0.50 3.02
N ARG A 182 -15.30 -0.09 2.03
CA ARG A 182 -14.82 0.61 0.84
C ARG A 182 -15.00 2.11 0.94
N VAL A 183 -14.14 2.84 0.27
CA VAL A 183 -14.12 4.31 0.25
C VAL A 183 -14.18 4.76 -1.20
N TYR A 184 -15.14 5.60 -1.53
CA TYR A 184 -15.36 6.14 -2.87
C TYR A 184 -15.69 7.63 -2.82
N LEU A 185 -15.61 8.29 -3.97
CA LEU A 185 -15.93 9.70 -4.08
C LEU A 185 -17.47 9.92 -4.06
N PRO A 186 -17.96 11.03 -3.46
CA PRO A 186 -19.39 11.30 -3.39
C PRO A 186 -20.06 11.41 -4.77
N GLU A 187 -19.36 11.92 -5.76
CA GLU A 187 -19.86 12.07 -7.14
C GLU A 187 -20.16 10.72 -7.83
N GLU A 188 -19.49 9.64 -7.42
CA GLU A 188 -19.79 8.29 -7.92
C GLU A 188 -21.12 7.74 -7.36
N THR A 189 -21.64 8.30 -6.26
CA THR A 189 -22.98 7.93 -5.76
C THR A 189 -24.12 8.51 -6.57
N GLU A 190 -23.89 9.62 -7.28
CA GLU A 190 -24.92 10.24 -8.12
C GLU A 190 -25.16 9.39 -9.38
N ASP A 191 -24.09 8.88 -10.00
CA ASP A 191 -24.19 7.91 -11.10
C ASP A 191 -24.83 6.59 -10.65
N MET A 192 -24.57 6.14 -9.42
CA MET A 192 -25.24 4.96 -8.84
C MET A 192 -26.73 5.19 -8.56
N ARG A 193 -27.20 6.43 -8.37
CA ARG A 193 -28.64 6.70 -8.18
C ARG A 193 -29.42 6.73 -9.48
N ASP A 194 -28.80 7.17 -10.57
CA ASP A 194 -29.45 7.19 -11.90
C ASP A 194 -29.61 5.78 -12.47
N ASP A 195 -28.67 4.86 -12.23
CA ASP A 195 -28.74 3.49 -12.76
C ASP A 195 -29.78 2.59 -12.05
N TRP A 196 -30.29 3.00 -10.88
CA TRP A 196 -31.33 2.28 -10.11
C TRP A 196 -32.75 2.78 -10.36
N LEU A 197 -32.93 3.87 -11.11
CA LEU A 197 -34.25 4.47 -11.40
C LEU A 197 -34.81 4.07 -12.78
N ASP A 198 -34.03 3.33 -13.58
CA ASP A 198 -34.39 2.93 -14.95
C ASP A 198 -34.84 1.44 -15.08
N TYR A 199 -35.35 0.84 -13.99
CA TYR A 199 -35.94 -0.52 -14.01
C TYR A 199 -37.38 -0.60 -13.50
#